data_AF-A0A5N9I0E8-F1
#
_entry.id   AF-A0A5N9I0E8-F1
#
_cell.length_a   1.000
_cell.length_b   1.000
_cell.length_c   1.000
_cell.angle_alpha   90.00
_cell.angle_beta   90.00
_cell.angle_gamma   90.00
#
_symmetry.space_group_name_H-M   'P 1'
#
loop_
_entity.id
_entity.type
_entity.pdbx_description
1 polymer ?
#
loop_
_entity_poly.entity_id
_entity_poly.type
_entity_poly.pdbx_seq_one_letter_code
_entity_poly.pdbx_strand_id
1 'polypeptide(L)'
;MTAPASSSTSRTPFGKYLIRAAGHAGRLVNQLEASVMHSSILARVPFVYRRLGMQTVKLMLLLAVASVAFFLAIGVVALWTIAALPISTDRQPRIHEMSHPRHHLRYPEMYDDNGDPR
;
A
#
# COMPACT_ATOMS: atom_id res chain seq x y z
N MET A 1 29.55 -5.94 -25.05
CA MET A 1 29.25 -6.85 -23.92
C MET A 1 27.84 -6.53 -23.43
N THR A 2 26.87 -7.37 -23.75
CA THR A 2 25.46 -7.23 -23.36
C THR A 2 25.23 -7.97 -22.06
N ALA A 3 24.95 -7.26 -20.97
CA ALA A 3 24.59 -7.86 -19.69
C ALA A 3 23.19 -8.50 -19.80
N PRO A 4 23.01 -9.80 -19.48
CA PRO A 4 21.68 -10.37 -19.36
C PRO A 4 21.01 -9.77 -18.13
N ALA A 5 19.87 -9.11 -18.32
CA ALA A 5 18.99 -8.70 -17.22
C ALA A 5 18.50 -9.97 -16.51
N SER A 6 19.16 -10.31 -15.40
CA SER A 6 18.69 -11.37 -14.51
C SER A 6 17.41 -10.85 -13.84
N SER A 7 16.25 -11.30 -14.32
CA SER A 7 14.99 -11.13 -13.61
C SER A 7 15.06 -12.00 -12.36
N SER A 8 15.51 -11.44 -11.24
CA SER A 8 15.39 -12.08 -9.94
C SER A 8 13.90 -12.27 -9.69
N THR A 9 13.39 -13.48 -9.94
CA THR A 9 12.09 -13.93 -9.46
C THR A 9 12.21 -14.03 -7.95
N SER A 10 12.13 -12.89 -7.27
CA SER A 10 12.06 -12.81 -5.81
C SER A 10 10.67 -13.30 -5.42
N ARG A 11 10.48 -14.62 -5.46
CA ARG A 11 9.39 -15.35 -4.81
C ARG A 11 9.55 -15.11 -3.31
N THR A 12 9.03 -13.99 -2.82
CA THR A 12 8.97 -13.71 -1.40
C THR A 12 8.19 -14.84 -0.73
N PRO A 13 8.67 -15.40 0.40
CA PRO A 13 7.98 -16.48 1.10
C PRO A 13 6.55 -16.10 1.46
N PHE A 14 6.30 -14.82 1.74
CA PHE A 14 4.98 -14.22 1.95
C PHE A 14 3.99 -14.50 0.81
N GLY A 15 4.42 -14.41 -0.46
CA GLY A 15 3.55 -14.69 -1.60
C GLY A 15 3.06 -16.14 -1.62
N LYS A 16 3.92 -17.10 -1.25
CA LYS A 16 3.54 -18.52 -1.17
C LYS A 16 2.52 -18.77 -0.05
N TYR A 17 2.68 -18.12 1.11
CA TYR A 17 1.72 -18.23 2.21
C TYR A 17 0.36 -17.63 1.84
N LEU A 18 0.33 -16.46 1.18
CA LEU A 18 -0.91 -15.83 0.74
C LEU A 18 -1.68 -16.69 -0.28
N ILE A 19 -0.99 -17.26 -1.26
CA ILE A 19 -1.61 -18.16 -2.25
C ILE A 19 -2.17 -19.41 -1.56
N ARG A 20 -1.42 -19.97 -0.59
CA ARG A 20 -1.87 -21.16 0.15
C ARG A 20 -3.07 -20.84 1.04
N ALA A 21 -3.04 -19.71 1.75
CA ALA A 21 -4.14 -19.23 2.57
C ALA A 21 -5.40 -18.96 1.74
N ALA A 22 -5.26 -18.32 0.57
CA ALA A 22 -6.36 -18.10 -0.37
C ALA A 22 -6.96 -19.43 -0.86
N GLY A 23 -6.11 -20.42 -1.17
CA GLY A 23 -6.56 -21.77 -1.54
C GLY A 23 -7.31 -22.49 -0.41
N HIS A 24 -6.84 -22.38 0.83
CA HIS A 24 -7.53 -22.95 2.00
C HIS A 24 -8.86 -22.24 2.29
N ALA A 25 -8.89 -20.90 2.22
CA ALA A 25 -10.10 -20.12 2.40
C ALA A 25 -11.15 -20.47 1.34
N GLY A 26 -10.76 -20.60 0.07
CA GLY A 26 -11.65 -21.03 -1.01
C GLY A 26 -12.26 -22.42 -0.78
N ARG A 27 -11.46 -23.37 -0.25
CA ARG A 27 -11.96 -24.70 0.10
C ARG A 27 -12.95 -24.68 1.25
N LEU A 28 -12.70 -23.87 2.28
CA LEU A 28 -13.62 -23.72 3.42
C LEU A 28 -14.94 -23.07 3.00
N VAL A 29 -14.89 -22.05 2.14
CA VAL A 29 -16.10 -21.42 1.57
C VAL A 29 -16.91 -22.43 0.76
N ASN A 30 -16.26 -23.26 -0.06
CA ASN A 30 -16.95 -24.31 -0.81
C ASN A 30 -17.57 -25.39 0.11
N GLN A 31 -16.89 -25.76 1.19
CA GLN A 31 -17.44 -26.72 2.17
C GLN A 31 -18.63 -26.12 2.93
N LEU A 32 -18.57 -24.84 3.30
CA LEU A 32 -19.68 -24.11 3.89
C LEU A 32 -20.86 -24.00 2.93
N GLU A 33 -20.61 -23.65 1.66
CA GLU A 33 -21.64 -23.60 0.62
C GLU A 33 -22.32 -24.96 0.46
N ALA A 34 -21.55 -26.05 0.37
CA ALA A 34 -22.08 -27.41 0.31
C ALA A 34 -22.87 -27.79 1.57
N SER A 35 -22.37 -27.43 2.75
CA SER A 35 -23.01 -27.71 4.04
C SER A 35 -24.33 -26.95 4.21
N VAL A 36 -24.38 -25.67 3.82
CA VAL A 36 -25.60 -24.85 3.88
C VAL A 36 -26.64 -25.33 2.86
N MET A 37 -26.23 -25.78 1.68
CA MET A 37 -27.17 -26.35 0.70
C MET A 37 -27.82 -27.66 1.18
N HIS A 38 -27.08 -28.50 1.91
CA HIS A 38 -27.57 -29.79 2.44
C HIS A 38 -28.12 -29.71 3.87
N SER A 39 -28.11 -28.51 4.47
CA SER A 39 -28.61 -28.29 5.83
C SER A 39 -30.11 -28.57 5.94
N SER A 40 -30.47 -29.37 6.96
CA SER A 40 -31.86 -29.67 7.32
C SER A 40 -32.63 -28.45 7.83
N ILE A 41 -31.93 -27.40 8.28
CA ILE A 41 -32.54 -26.15 8.79
C ILE A 41 -33.17 -25.35 7.65
N LEU A 42 -32.56 -25.37 6.46
CA LEU A 42 -33.12 -24.71 5.29
C LEU A 42 -34.06 -25.64 4.50
N ALA A 43 -34.19 -26.93 4.86
CA ALA A 43 -34.91 -27.99 4.14
C ALA A 43 -36.29 -27.58 3.59
N ARG A 44 -36.96 -26.67 4.29
CA ARG A 44 -38.30 -26.14 3.98
C ARG A 44 -38.35 -25.17 2.79
N VAL A 45 -37.22 -24.58 2.41
CA VAL A 45 -37.12 -23.59 1.32
C VAL A 45 -36.70 -24.30 0.02
N PRO A 46 -37.34 -24.06 -1.14
CA PRO A 46 -36.95 -24.71 -2.39
C PRO A 46 -35.49 -24.41 -2.74
N PHE A 47 -34.79 -25.41 -3.27
CA PHE A 47 -33.35 -25.37 -3.57
C PHE A 47 -32.95 -24.18 -4.46
N VAL A 48 -33.83 -23.78 -5.39
CA VAL A 48 -33.62 -22.64 -6.30
C VAL A 48 -33.45 -21.32 -5.54
N TYR A 49 -34.29 -21.05 -4.54
CA TYR A 49 -34.20 -19.82 -3.75
C TYR A 49 -32.98 -19.80 -2.84
N ARG A 50 -32.55 -20.97 -2.31
CA ARG A 50 -31.31 -21.07 -1.53
C ARG A 50 -30.08 -20.77 -2.37
N ARG A 51 -30.04 -21.30 -3.60
CA ARG A 51 -28.96 -21.06 -4.56
C ARG A 51 -28.87 -19.58 -4.91
N LEU A 52 -30.02 -18.95 -5.18
CA LEU A 52 -30.09 -17.52 -5.48
C LEU A 52 -29.59 -16.68 -4.29
N GLY A 53 -30.04 -16.98 -3.08
CA GLY A 53 -29.60 -16.28 -1.86
C GLY A 53 -28.11 -16.46 -1.57
N MET A 54 -27.55 -17.66 -1.79
CA MET A 54 -26.11 -17.88 -1.64
C MET A 54 -25.31 -17.08 -2.68
N GLN A 55 -25.81 -17.02 -3.91
CA GLN A 55 -25.16 -16.30 -5.00
C GLN A 55 -25.19 -14.78 -4.78
N THR A 56 -26.29 -14.23 -4.26
CA THR A 56 -26.36 -12.79 -3.91
C THR A 56 -25.44 -12.44 -2.75
N VAL A 57 -25.36 -13.27 -1.70
CA VAL A 57 -24.41 -13.08 -0.59
C VAL A 57 -22.97 -13.10 -1.10
N LYS A 58 -22.63 -14.05 -1.98
CA LYS A 58 -21.30 -14.14 -2.59
C LYS A 58 -20.97 -12.90 -3.42
N LEU A 59 -21.94 -12.40 -4.19
CA LEU A 59 -21.78 -11.17 -4.97
C LEU A 59 -21.52 -9.95 -4.05
N MET A 60 -22.31 -9.80 -2.98
CA MET A 60 -22.15 -8.71 -2.02
C MET A 60 -20.80 -8.76 -1.31
N LEU A 61 -20.36 -9.96 -0.91
CA LEU A 61 -19.05 -10.15 -0.28
C LEU A 61 -17.92 -9.78 -1.24
N LEU A 62 -17.99 -10.24 -2.49
CA LEU A 62 -17.00 -9.89 -3.52
C LEU A 62 -16.95 -8.39 -3.78
N LEU A 63 -18.11 -7.74 -3.86
CA LEU A 63 -18.20 -6.30 -4.06
C LEU A 63 -17.59 -5.53 -2.89
N ALA A 64 -17.84 -5.96 -1.65
CA ALA A 64 -17.25 -5.35 -0.47
C ALA A 64 -15.72 -5.48 -0.46
N VAL A 65 -15.19 -6.67 -0.73
CA VAL A 65 -13.73 -6.91 -0.81
C VAL A 65 -13.10 -6.09 -1.93
N ALA A 66 -13.73 -6.03 -3.10
CA ALA A 66 -13.26 -5.25 -4.23
C ALA A 66 -13.24 -3.74 -3.93
N SER A 67 -14.28 -3.24 -3.24
CA SER A 67 -14.35 -1.84 -2.81
C SER A 67 -13.17 -1.47 -1.90
N VAL A 68 -12.92 -2.26 -0.86
CA VAL A 68 -11.79 -2.03 0.06
C VAL A 68 -10.45 -2.08 -0.68
N ALA A 69 -10.26 -3.08 -1.54
CA ALA A 69 -9.03 -3.19 -2.35
C ALA A 69 -8.81 -1.98 -3.25
N PHE A 70 -9.88 -1.42 -3.83
CA PHE A 70 -9.83 -0.23 -4.67
C PHE A 70 -9.39 1.01 -3.87
N PHE A 71 -9.95 1.24 -2.68
CA PHE A 71 -9.52 2.32 -1.81
C PHE A 71 -8.05 2.18 -1.37
N LEU A 72 -7.62 0.96 -1.04
CA LEU A 72 -6.22 0.70 -0.70
C LEU A 72 -5.29 0.97 -1.88
N ALA A 73 -5.68 0.58 -3.09
CA ALA A 73 -4.89 0.85 -4.30
C ALA A 73 -4.73 2.36 -4.52
N ILE A 74 -5.82 3.13 -4.42
CA ILE A 74 -5.77 4.60 -4.53
C ILE A 74 -4.89 5.18 -3.43
N GLY A 75 -5.05 4.72 -2.19
CA GLY A 75 -4.25 5.19 -1.06
C GLY A 75 -2.75 4.95 -1.26
N VAL A 76 -2.36 3.76 -1.73
CA VAL A 76 -0.96 3.45 -2.04
C VAL A 76 -0.42 4.33 -3.17
N VAL A 77 -1.20 4.55 -4.22
CA VAL A 77 -0.82 5.46 -5.32
C VAL A 77 -0.63 6.89 -4.79
N ALA A 78 -1.56 7.38 -3.97
CA ALA A 78 -1.47 8.72 -3.38
C ALA A 78 -0.26 8.87 -2.43
N LEU A 79 0.02 7.86 -1.59
CA LEU A 79 1.22 7.86 -0.76
C LEU A 79 2.49 7.84 -1.61
N TRP A 80 2.50 7.06 -2.69
CA TRP A 80 3.64 6.98 -3.59
C TRP A 80 3.88 8.29 -4.32
N THR A 81 2.84 8.97 -4.80
CA THR A 81 2.99 10.28 -5.45
C THR A 81 3.49 11.33 -4.47
N ILE A 82 3.00 11.34 -3.22
CA ILE A 82 3.49 12.24 -2.17
C ILE A 82 4.96 11.96 -1.84
N ALA A 83 5.33 10.68 -1.68
CA ALA A 83 6.71 10.29 -1.40
C ALA A 83 7.66 10.55 -2.59
N ALA A 84 7.14 10.54 -3.81
CA ALA A 84 7.88 10.85 -5.02
C ALA A 84 8.03 12.36 -5.27
N LEU A 85 7.34 13.23 -4.51
CA LEU A 85 7.65 14.65 -4.54
C LEU A 85 9.09 14.83 -4.08
N PRO A 86 9.94 15.51 -4.86
CA PRO A 86 11.27 15.86 -4.40
C PRO A 86 11.10 16.71 -3.15
N ILE A 87 11.57 16.21 -2.01
CA ILE A 87 11.87 17.05 -0.86
C ILE A 87 12.85 18.08 -1.41
N SER A 88 12.47 19.36 -1.43
CA SER A 88 13.33 20.45 -1.91
C SER A 88 14.62 20.47 -1.08
N THR A 89 15.62 19.71 -1.52
CA THR A 89 16.99 19.73 -1.00
C THR A 89 17.70 21.02 -1.41
N ASP A 90 17.04 21.86 -2.21
CA ASP A 90 17.55 23.14 -2.72
C ASP A 90 17.54 24.28 -1.71
N ARG A 91 17.22 24.00 -0.44
CA ARG A 91 17.52 24.92 0.63
C ARG A 91 18.38 24.29 1.70
N GLN A 92 19.56 23.82 1.30
CA GLN A 92 20.71 24.10 2.16
C GLN A 92 20.70 25.62 2.35
N PRO A 93 20.57 26.13 3.58
CA PRO A 93 20.57 27.56 3.80
C PRO A 93 21.84 28.07 3.15
N ARG A 94 21.72 29.05 2.25
CA ARG A 94 22.94 29.67 1.73
C ARG A 94 23.70 30.18 2.95
N ILE A 95 25.01 30.24 2.83
CA ILE A 95 25.92 30.67 3.89
C ILE A 95 25.45 32.02 4.52
N HIS A 96 24.79 32.85 3.72
CA HIS A 96 24.20 34.16 4.08
C HIS A 96 22.83 34.09 4.78
N GLU A 97 22.15 32.94 4.73
CA GLU A 97 20.88 32.63 5.41
C GLU A 97 21.11 32.00 6.80
N MET A 98 22.36 31.66 7.15
CA MET A 98 22.72 31.14 8.47
C MET A 98 23.09 32.28 9.42
N SER A 99 22.16 32.68 10.28
CA SER A 99 22.42 33.61 11.40
C SER A 99 23.21 32.92 12.53
N HIS A 100 24.27 32.18 12.19
CA HIS A 100 25.09 31.50 13.19
C HIS A 100 26.08 32.51 13.80
N PRO A 101 26.12 32.67 15.14
CA PRO A 101 26.98 33.65 15.81
C PRO A 101 28.49 33.38 15.68
N ARG A 102 28.90 32.39 14.88
CA ARG A 102 30.31 32.07 14.59
C ARG A 102 30.64 32.14 13.10
N HIS A 103 29.71 32.60 12.27
CA HIS A 103 29.92 32.69 10.83
C HIS A 103 30.99 33.75 10.48
N HIS A 104 31.00 34.87 11.21
CA HIS A 104 32.02 35.92 11.12
C HIS A 104 33.44 35.44 11.41
N LEU A 105 33.62 34.35 12.18
CA LEU A 105 34.95 33.78 12.47
C LEU A 105 35.52 32.98 11.29
N ARG A 106 34.66 32.45 10.43
CA ARG A 106 35.05 31.56 9.32
C ARG A 106 35.17 32.29 7.99
N TYR A 107 34.42 33.38 7.81
CA TYR A 107 34.41 34.22 6.62
C TYR A 107 34.49 35.70 6.99
N PRO A 108 35.58 36.15 7.65
CA PRO A 108 35.72 37.53 8.12
C PRO A 108 35.65 38.55 6.99
N GLU A 109 35.95 38.16 5.76
CA GLU A 109 35.88 39.01 4.57
C GLU A 109 34.45 39.47 4.20
N MET A 110 33.42 38.78 4.67
CA MET A 110 32.01 39.10 4.39
C MET A 110 31.37 39.98 5.47
N TYR A 111 32.10 40.35 6.51
CA TYR A 111 31.61 41.14 7.63
C TYR A 111 32.46 42.41 7.79
N ASP A 112 31.85 43.46 8.33
CA ASP A 112 32.57 44.64 8.77
C ASP A 112 33.24 44.41 10.13
N ASP A 113 33.97 45.41 10.62
CA ASP A 113 34.71 45.31 11.89
C ASP A 113 33.77 45.17 13.11
N ASN A 114 32.46 45.41 12.94
CA ASN A 114 31.43 45.23 13.96
C ASN A 114 30.73 43.87 13.88
N GLY A 115 31.09 43.02 12.90
CA GLY A 115 30.47 41.72 12.68
C GLY A 115 29.13 41.80 11.94
N ASP A 116 28.79 42.94 11.34
CA ASP A 116 27.64 43.11 10.48
C ASP A 116 27.97 42.70 9.04
N PRO A 117 27.04 42.06 8.31
CA PRO A 117 27.29 41.64 6.94
C PRO A 117 27.53 42.86 6.04
N ARG A 118 28.59 42.82 5.22
CA ARG A 118 28.89 43.83 4.21
C ARG A 118 28.03 43.67 2.96
#